data_AF-S4RHV8-F1
#
_entry.id   AF-S4RHV8-F1
#
_cell.length_a   1.000
_cell.length_b   1.000
_cell.length_c   1.000
_cell.angle_alpha   90.00
_cell.angle_beta   90.00
_cell.angle_gamma   90.00
#
_symmetry.space_group_name_H-M   'P 1'
#
loop_
_entity.id
_entity.type
_entity.pdbx_description
1 polymer ?
#
loop_
_entity_poly.entity_id
_entity_poly.type
_entity_poly.pdbx_seq_one_letter_code
_entity_poly.pdbx_strand_id
1 'polypeptide(L)'
;AQSQRSLDSAVHQRQKSAEAQRGRGREVGPGSDAEPAGNSPASEQDSGILDEDEEEEEEELEEEVLNAQDLVDFSPVYRCLHIYTVLGARDTFENYYRNQRRQQARLVLQAQSNMHETLEGYKKYFNQIVGFFVVEDHILHTTQGLVNRAYMDELWDMALSRIIAVLRTHSSYCTNPNLVLDLKHLIVLFADTVQGYGFSMNQLFDLLLEIRDQYCEILLKKWAAEFRAIFERDNFSPIPVNNDEEYRKIVSQFPLMDAELEKQTFPKKIPFSQFVPSIYTQVKEFIYACLKFSEDLHL
;
A
#
# COMPACT_ATOMS: atom_id res chain seq x y z
N ALA A 1 14.48 -28.32 38.26
CA ALA A 1 15.57 -27.55 37.62
C ALA A 1 16.44 -28.40 36.67
N GLN A 2 16.89 -29.61 37.05
CA GLN A 2 17.73 -30.47 36.17
C GLN A 2 16.95 -31.15 35.03
N SER A 3 15.66 -31.46 35.23
CA SER A 3 14.84 -32.12 34.19
C SER A 3 14.47 -31.17 33.03
N GLN A 4 14.24 -29.88 33.29
CA GLN A 4 14.02 -28.86 32.24
C GLN A 4 15.25 -28.69 31.32
N ARG A 5 16.46 -28.65 31.90
CA ARG A 5 17.71 -28.49 31.13
C ARG A 5 18.00 -29.68 30.22
N SER A 6 17.53 -30.88 30.58
CA SER A 6 17.66 -32.09 29.74
C SER A 6 16.73 -32.06 28.52
N LEU A 7 15.58 -31.42 28.63
CA LEU A 7 14.61 -31.29 27.54
C LEU A 7 15.08 -30.24 26.52
N ASP A 8 15.60 -29.10 27.00
CA ASP A 8 16.15 -28.05 26.11
C ASP A 8 17.39 -28.53 25.33
N SER A 9 18.22 -29.38 25.95
CA SER A 9 19.38 -29.96 25.27
C SER A 9 18.99 -30.96 24.17
N ALA A 10 17.91 -31.72 24.37
CA ALA A 10 17.39 -32.66 23.37
C ALA A 10 16.74 -31.96 22.16
N VAL A 11 16.09 -30.80 22.38
CA VAL A 11 15.47 -30.00 21.31
C VAL A 11 16.53 -29.37 20.41
N HIS A 12 17.59 -28.80 20.99
CA HIS A 12 18.69 -28.22 20.20
C HIS A 12 19.48 -29.25 19.39
N GLN A 13 19.56 -30.50 19.86
CA GLN A 13 20.27 -31.56 19.13
C GLN A 13 19.47 -32.08 17.93
N ARG A 14 18.13 -32.05 17.98
CA ARG A 14 17.24 -32.37 16.85
C ARG A 14 17.20 -31.27 15.79
N GLN A 15 17.32 -30.00 16.19
CA GLN A 15 17.33 -28.87 15.25
C GLN A 15 18.60 -28.84 14.39
N LYS A 16 19.77 -29.12 15.00
CA LYS A 16 21.05 -29.20 14.27
C LYS A 16 21.13 -30.37 13.27
N SER A 17 20.42 -31.46 13.51
CA SER A 17 20.42 -32.63 12.62
C SER A 17 19.51 -32.43 11.39
N ALA A 18 18.45 -31.61 11.51
CA ALA A 18 17.59 -31.25 10.39
C ALA A 18 18.25 -30.24 9.42
N GLU A 19 19.09 -29.33 9.93
CA GLU A 19 19.82 -28.36 9.10
C GLU A 19 20.95 -29.02 8.29
N ALA A 20 21.58 -30.09 8.82
CA ALA A 20 22.64 -30.81 8.13
C ALA A 20 22.16 -31.62 6.90
N GLN A 21 20.85 -31.89 6.77
CA GLN A 21 20.28 -32.67 5.67
C GLN A 21 19.79 -31.82 4.48
N ARG A 22 19.68 -30.50 4.63
CA ARG A 22 19.25 -29.59 3.54
C ARG A 22 20.38 -29.03 2.66
N GLY A 23 21.63 -29.39 2.94
CA GLY A 23 22.83 -28.81 2.31
C GLY A 23 23.64 -29.74 1.39
N ARG A 24 23.03 -30.70 0.69
CA ARG A 24 23.74 -31.48 -0.36
C ARG A 24 23.20 -31.13 -1.74
N GLY A 25 23.85 -30.15 -2.36
CA GLY A 25 23.72 -29.80 -3.77
C GLY A 25 24.20 -30.94 -4.67
N ARG A 26 23.57 -31.03 -5.84
CA ARG A 26 23.83 -32.00 -6.90
C ARG A 26 24.92 -31.42 -7.82
N GLU A 27 26.12 -31.98 -7.76
CA GLU A 27 27.18 -31.76 -8.75
C GLU A 27 26.93 -32.63 -9.99
N VAL A 28 27.06 -32.06 -11.19
CA VAL A 28 27.26 -32.83 -12.43
C VAL A 28 28.38 -32.15 -13.21
N GLY A 29 29.48 -32.88 -13.37
CA GLY A 29 30.65 -32.49 -14.17
C GLY A 29 30.56 -32.94 -15.65
N PRO A 30 31.58 -32.61 -16.46
CA PRO A 30 31.42 -32.27 -17.88
C PRO A 30 31.78 -33.40 -18.86
N GLY A 31 31.32 -33.27 -20.11
CA GLY A 31 31.68 -34.16 -21.23
C GLY A 31 31.67 -33.39 -22.56
N SER A 32 32.75 -33.57 -23.32
CA SER A 32 33.29 -32.78 -24.44
C SER A 32 32.73 -33.10 -25.84
N ASP A 33 32.78 -32.06 -26.69
CA ASP A 33 33.09 -31.98 -28.14
C ASP A 33 32.55 -33.01 -29.16
N ALA A 34 31.82 -32.51 -30.17
CA ALA A 34 32.16 -32.65 -31.61
C ALA A 34 31.14 -31.92 -32.53
N GLU A 35 31.64 -30.97 -33.32
CA GLU A 35 31.06 -30.48 -34.60
C GLU A 35 31.55 -31.35 -35.78
N PRO A 36 31.20 -31.14 -37.08
CA PRO A 36 30.19 -30.24 -37.70
C PRO A 36 29.36 -30.90 -38.85
N ALA A 37 28.51 -30.08 -39.48
CA ALA A 37 28.23 -30.00 -40.94
C ALA A 37 26.82 -30.37 -41.46
N GLY A 38 26.22 -29.40 -42.18
CA GLY A 38 25.69 -29.67 -43.52
C GLY A 38 24.19 -29.42 -43.79
N ASN A 39 23.93 -28.33 -44.53
CA ASN A 39 22.86 -28.12 -45.53
C ASN A 39 21.39 -27.85 -45.12
N SER A 40 20.93 -26.63 -45.45
CA SER A 40 19.59 -26.33 -46.02
C SER A 40 19.57 -26.66 -47.54
N PRO A 41 18.50 -26.45 -48.37
CA PRO A 41 17.16 -25.85 -48.12
C PRO A 41 15.96 -26.54 -48.86
N ALA A 42 14.79 -25.86 -48.85
CA ALA A 42 13.54 -26.06 -49.64
C ALA A 42 12.57 -27.13 -49.09
N SER A 43 11.23 -26.98 -49.10
CA SER A 43 10.34 -26.29 -50.04
C SER A 43 8.93 -26.05 -49.45
N GLU A 44 8.25 -25.04 -50.00
CA GLU A 44 6.87 -24.57 -49.77
C GLU A 44 5.77 -25.62 -50.05
N GLN A 45 4.64 -25.51 -49.34
CA GLN A 45 3.23 -25.71 -49.75
C GLN A 45 2.35 -25.65 -48.48
N ASP A 46 1.70 -24.53 -48.17
CA ASP A 46 0.31 -24.18 -48.56
C ASP A 46 -0.71 -25.32 -48.34
N SER A 47 -1.50 -25.20 -47.26
CA SER A 47 -2.95 -25.47 -47.30
C SER A 47 -3.56 -25.35 -45.91
N GLY A 48 -4.67 -24.62 -45.81
CA GLY A 48 -5.77 -25.00 -44.93
C GLY A 48 -6.02 -24.06 -43.75
N ILE A 49 -6.89 -23.09 -44.01
CA ILE A 49 -7.76 -22.43 -43.03
C ILE A 49 -8.31 -23.46 -42.04
N LEU A 50 -7.97 -23.29 -40.77
CA LEU A 50 -8.81 -23.70 -39.65
C LEU A 50 -8.99 -22.44 -38.84
N ASP A 51 -10.23 -21.96 -38.81
CA ASP A 51 -10.72 -21.01 -37.82
C ASP A 51 -10.49 -21.67 -36.47
N GLU A 52 -9.33 -21.40 -35.85
CA GLU A 52 -9.16 -21.56 -34.42
C GLU A 52 -10.02 -20.44 -33.84
N ASP A 53 -11.25 -20.80 -33.47
CA ASP A 53 -11.96 -20.15 -32.38
C ASP A 53 -10.97 -20.15 -31.20
N GLU A 54 -10.13 -19.12 -31.13
CA GLU A 54 -9.57 -18.60 -29.88
C GLU A 54 -10.78 -18.11 -29.08
N GLU A 55 -11.57 -19.06 -28.57
CA GLU A 55 -12.22 -18.90 -27.30
C GLU A 55 -11.06 -18.63 -26.34
N GLU A 56 -10.76 -17.35 -26.17
CA GLU A 56 -10.18 -16.81 -24.95
C GLU A 56 -11.05 -17.39 -23.83
N GLU A 57 -10.71 -18.60 -23.38
CA GLU A 57 -10.95 -19.03 -22.01
C GLU A 57 -10.17 -18.00 -21.18
N GLU A 58 -10.80 -16.84 -20.98
CA GLU A 58 -10.68 -16.07 -19.77
C GLU A 58 -10.97 -17.07 -18.67
N GLU A 59 -9.94 -17.81 -18.25
CA GLU A 59 -9.84 -18.35 -16.92
C GLU A 59 -10.00 -17.13 -16.01
N GLU A 60 -11.25 -16.80 -15.72
CA GLU A 60 -11.67 -16.23 -14.46
C GLU A 60 -11.09 -17.19 -13.42
N LEU A 61 -9.82 -17.00 -13.10
CA LEU A 61 -9.27 -17.35 -11.81
C LEU A 61 -10.14 -16.57 -10.83
N GLU A 62 -11.30 -17.14 -10.48
CA GLU A 62 -11.95 -16.92 -9.21
C GLU A 62 -10.84 -17.16 -8.20
N GLU A 63 -10.14 -16.10 -7.81
CA GLU A 63 -9.21 -16.14 -6.70
C GLU A 63 -10.02 -16.70 -5.54
N GLU A 64 -9.83 -18.00 -5.23
CA GLU A 64 -10.48 -18.65 -4.10
C GLU A 64 -10.27 -17.74 -2.91
N VAL A 65 -11.35 -17.14 -2.40
CA VAL A 65 -11.28 -16.19 -1.30
C VAL A 65 -10.84 -16.97 -0.07
N LEU A 66 -9.53 -16.95 0.19
CA LEU A 66 -8.90 -17.68 1.29
C LEU A 66 -9.46 -17.14 2.61
N ASN A 67 -10.08 -18.01 3.40
CA ASN A 67 -10.59 -17.65 4.71
C ASN A 67 -9.53 -17.88 5.80
N ALA A 68 -9.73 -17.27 6.96
CA ALA A 68 -8.80 -17.40 8.10
C ALA A 68 -8.53 -18.86 8.50
N GLN A 69 -9.55 -19.73 8.37
CA GLN A 69 -9.49 -21.16 8.68
C GLN A 69 -8.60 -21.97 7.72
N ASP A 70 -8.37 -21.47 6.51
CA ASP A 70 -7.54 -22.13 5.50
C ASP A 70 -6.05 -21.81 5.74
N LEU A 71 -5.77 -20.71 6.44
CA LEU A 71 -4.42 -20.19 6.70
C LEU A 71 -3.90 -20.53 8.10
N VAL A 72 -4.77 -20.76 9.08
CA VAL A 72 -4.39 -20.91 10.49
C VAL A 72 -5.05 -22.15 11.10
N ASP A 73 -4.24 -23.00 11.76
CA ASP A 73 -4.76 -24.12 12.55
C ASP A 73 -5.29 -23.65 13.91
N PHE A 74 -6.61 -23.62 14.04
CA PHE A 74 -7.32 -23.27 15.28
C PHE A 74 -7.51 -24.46 16.25
N SER A 75 -7.18 -25.68 15.83
CA SER A 75 -7.35 -26.91 16.63
C SER A 75 -6.71 -26.83 18.01
N PRO A 76 -5.51 -26.24 18.21
CA PRO A 76 -4.92 -26.09 19.54
C PRO A 76 -5.80 -25.28 20.50
N VAL A 77 -6.42 -24.20 20.01
CA VAL A 77 -7.30 -23.34 20.83
C VAL A 77 -8.57 -24.08 21.21
N TYR A 78 -9.21 -24.75 20.25
CA TYR A 78 -10.43 -25.52 20.52
C TYR A 78 -10.19 -26.68 21.47
N ARG A 79 -9.07 -27.40 21.31
CA ARG A 79 -8.69 -28.50 22.21
C ARG A 79 -8.45 -28.00 23.63
N CYS A 80 -7.71 -26.91 23.80
CA CYS A 80 -7.51 -26.31 25.11
C CYS A 80 -8.84 -25.84 25.73
N LEU A 81 -9.68 -25.15 24.96
CA LEU A 81 -11.00 -24.71 25.43
C LEU A 81 -11.85 -25.89 25.91
N HIS A 82 -11.88 -26.99 25.15
CA HIS A 82 -12.62 -28.19 25.52
C HIS A 82 -12.07 -28.84 26.79
N ILE A 83 -10.75 -29.06 26.88
CA ILE A 83 -10.10 -29.66 28.05
C ILE A 83 -10.40 -28.85 29.32
N TYR A 84 -10.20 -27.53 29.29
CA TYR A 84 -10.45 -26.68 30.45
C TYR A 84 -11.93 -26.58 30.82
N THR A 85 -12.83 -26.69 29.85
CA THR A 85 -14.27 -26.78 30.11
C THR A 85 -14.63 -28.07 30.83
N VAL A 86 -14.13 -29.22 30.36
CA VAL A 86 -14.36 -30.54 30.99
C VAL A 86 -13.77 -30.61 32.40
N LEU A 87 -12.64 -29.95 32.63
CA LEU A 87 -11.99 -29.86 33.96
C LEU A 87 -12.65 -28.85 34.91
N GLY A 88 -13.68 -28.10 34.48
CA GLY A 88 -14.32 -27.07 35.29
C GLY A 88 -13.45 -25.83 35.55
N ALA A 89 -12.39 -25.64 34.79
CA ALA A 89 -11.42 -24.54 34.93
C ALA A 89 -11.47 -23.56 33.76
N ARG A 90 -12.65 -23.40 33.14
CA ARG A 90 -12.86 -22.62 31.92
C ARG A 90 -12.39 -21.17 32.04
N ASP A 91 -12.75 -20.50 33.14
CA ASP A 91 -12.40 -19.09 33.39
C ASP A 91 -10.88 -18.87 33.43
N THR A 92 -10.12 -19.86 33.91
CA THR A 92 -8.66 -19.81 33.93
C THR A 92 -8.08 -19.75 32.53
N PHE A 93 -8.62 -20.57 31.60
CA PHE A 93 -8.16 -20.56 30.21
C PHE A 93 -8.61 -19.30 29.47
N GLU A 94 -9.83 -18.82 29.71
CA GLU A 94 -10.32 -17.57 29.14
C GLU A 94 -9.41 -16.40 29.51
N ASN A 95 -9.10 -16.25 30.79
CA ASN A 95 -8.18 -15.22 31.27
C ASN A 95 -6.77 -15.39 30.70
N TYR A 96 -6.26 -16.62 30.63
CA TYR A 96 -4.95 -16.90 30.02
C TYR A 96 -4.91 -16.50 28.55
N TYR A 97 -5.89 -16.93 27.75
CA TYR A 97 -6.00 -16.64 26.33
C TYR A 97 -6.07 -15.13 26.08
N ARG A 98 -7.01 -14.44 26.73
CA ARG A 98 -7.22 -12.99 26.56
C ARG A 98 -5.99 -12.17 26.96
N ASN A 99 -5.30 -12.56 28.03
CA ASN A 99 -4.06 -11.91 28.44
C ASN A 99 -2.95 -12.09 27.40
N GLN A 100 -2.82 -13.28 26.81
CA GLN A 100 -1.82 -13.50 25.77
C GLN A 100 -2.13 -12.79 24.47
N ARG A 101 -3.38 -12.81 24.02
CA ARG A 101 -3.79 -12.08 22.81
C ARG A 101 -3.62 -10.57 22.98
N ARG A 102 -3.87 -10.03 24.17
CA ARG A 102 -3.57 -8.62 24.49
C ARG A 102 -2.07 -8.29 24.44
N GLN A 103 -1.20 -9.20 24.86
CA GLN A 103 0.25 -9.01 24.72
C GLN A 103 0.69 -9.06 23.25
N GLN A 104 0.13 -9.98 22.48
CA GLN A 104 0.42 -10.11 21.05
C GLN A 104 -0.09 -8.89 20.25
N ALA A 105 -1.30 -8.40 20.54
CA ALA A 105 -1.81 -7.17 19.95
C ALA A 105 -0.84 -6.00 20.14
N ARG A 106 -0.25 -5.85 21.34
CA ARG A 106 0.75 -4.81 21.60
C ARG A 106 2.01 -4.93 20.76
N LEU A 107 2.40 -6.14 20.37
CA LEU A 107 3.56 -6.37 19.49
C LEU A 107 3.20 -6.05 18.04
N VAL A 108 2.03 -6.49 17.58
CA VAL A 108 1.51 -6.20 16.23
C VAL A 108 1.37 -4.70 15.98
N LEU A 109 0.99 -3.94 17.00
CA LEU A 109 0.79 -2.49 16.91
C LEU A 109 2.10 -1.68 16.92
N GLN A 110 3.27 -2.31 17.07
CA GLN A 110 4.57 -1.62 17.02
C GLN A 110 4.97 -1.33 15.58
N ALA A 111 5.02 -0.05 15.23
CA ALA A 111 5.52 0.39 13.94
C ALA A 111 7.02 0.12 13.78
N GLN A 112 7.44 -0.28 12.58
CA GLN A 112 8.85 -0.35 12.23
C GLN A 112 9.43 1.07 12.06
N SER A 113 10.68 1.29 12.45
CA SER A 113 11.29 2.63 12.49
C SER A 113 11.28 3.36 11.14
N ASN A 114 11.47 2.62 10.04
CA ASN A 114 11.50 3.13 8.67
C ASN A 114 10.13 3.07 7.95
N MET A 115 9.03 2.81 8.68
CA MET A 115 7.70 2.66 8.08
C MET A 115 7.26 3.92 7.30
N HIS A 116 7.64 5.12 7.75
CA HIS A 116 7.23 6.38 7.13
C HIS A 116 7.93 6.69 5.81
N GLU A 117 8.96 5.92 5.43
CA GLU A 117 9.76 6.19 4.24
C GLU A 117 9.16 5.57 2.97
N THR A 118 8.37 4.50 3.11
CA THR A 118 7.89 3.70 1.97
C THR A 118 6.43 3.31 2.13
N LEU A 119 5.73 3.16 0.99
CA LEU A 119 4.36 2.66 0.97
C LEU A 119 4.25 1.24 1.52
N GLU A 120 5.25 0.40 1.23
CA GLU A 120 5.31 -0.99 1.67
C GLU A 120 5.38 -1.12 3.20
N GLY A 121 6.06 -0.18 3.86
CA GLY A 121 6.09 -0.09 5.32
C GLY A 121 4.68 0.05 5.89
N TYR A 122 3.89 0.98 5.37
CA TYR A 122 2.50 1.19 5.78
C TYR A 122 1.61 -0.02 5.48
N LYS A 123 1.72 -0.60 4.27
CA LYS A 123 0.97 -1.81 3.89
C LYS A 123 1.21 -2.94 4.89
N LYS A 124 2.48 -3.24 5.18
CA LYS A 124 2.85 -4.29 6.12
C LYS A 124 2.30 -4.03 7.52
N TYR A 125 2.35 -2.78 7.98
CA TYR A 125 1.80 -2.40 9.28
C TYR A 125 0.29 -2.64 9.37
N PHE A 126 -0.48 -2.14 8.40
CA PHE A 126 -1.93 -2.36 8.36
C PHE A 126 -2.29 -3.84 8.21
N ASN A 127 -1.62 -4.57 7.31
CA ASN A 127 -1.89 -5.99 7.07
C ASN A 127 -1.66 -6.85 8.32
N GLN A 128 -0.63 -6.54 9.12
CA GLN A 128 -0.39 -7.25 10.39
C GLN A 128 -1.53 -7.02 11.40
N ILE A 129 -2.05 -5.80 11.47
CA ILE A 129 -3.17 -5.45 12.35
C ILE A 129 -4.44 -6.15 11.89
N VAL A 130 -4.78 -6.03 10.59
CA VAL A 130 -5.95 -6.70 10.01
C VAL A 130 -5.85 -8.20 10.26
N GLY A 131 -4.73 -8.84 9.93
CA GLY A 131 -4.53 -10.27 10.14
C GLY A 131 -4.73 -10.69 11.60
N PHE A 132 -4.31 -9.87 12.57
CA PHE A 132 -4.58 -10.15 13.99
C PHE A 132 -6.09 -10.12 14.30
N PHE A 133 -6.81 -9.08 13.86
CA PHE A 133 -8.24 -8.93 14.14
C PHE A 133 -9.11 -9.94 13.37
N VAL A 134 -8.72 -10.35 12.17
CA VAL A 134 -9.38 -11.43 11.41
C VAL A 134 -9.31 -12.76 12.17
N VAL A 135 -8.16 -13.07 12.77
CA VAL A 135 -8.00 -14.27 13.59
C VAL A 135 -8.85 -14.19 14.86
N GLU A 136 -8.92 -13.04 15.52
CA GLU A 136 -9.76 -12.85 16.70
C GLU A 136 -11.26 -12.91 16.36
N ASP A 137 -11.68 -12.36 15.22
CA ASP A 137 -13.05 -12.40 14.75
C ASP A 137 -13.50 -13.83 14.44
N HIS A 138 -12.61 -14.64 13.83
CA HIS A 138 -12.88 -16.06 13.63
C HIS A 138 -13.08 -16.79 14.98
N ILE A 139 -12.27 -16.49 15.99
CA ILE A 139 -12.42 -17.07 17.33
C ILE A 139 -13.72 -16.60 18.00
N LEU A 140 -14.12 -15.34 17.84
CA LEU A 140 -15.39 -14.81 18.34
C LEU A 140 -16.58 -15.61 17.81
N HIS A 141 -16.58 -15.96 16.52
CA HIS A 141 -17.68 -16.68 15.88
C HIS A 141 -17.65 -18.20 16.09
N THR A 142 -16.46 -18.79 16.28
CA THR A 142 -16.31 -20.25 16.41
C THR A 142 -16.27 -20.76 17.84
N THR A 143 -15.98 -19.90 18.82
CA THR A 143 -15.92 -20.30 20.23
C THR A 143 -17.13 -19.79 21.01
N GLN A 144 -17.69 -20.62 21.89
CA GLN A 144 -18.86 -20.25 22.69
C GLN A 144 -18.47 -19.35 23.87
N GLY A 145 -17.94 -18.15 23.64
CA GLY A 145 -17.67 -17.15 24.68
C GLY A 145 -16.23 -17.08 25.20
N LEU A 146 -15.25 -17.71 24.52
CA LEU A 146 -13.83 -17.48 24.83
C LEU A 146 -13.45 -16.01 24.55
N VAL A 147 -13.96 -15.49 23.44
CA VAL A 147 -13.91 -14.09 23.03
C VAL A 147 -15.35 -13.60 22.95
N ASN A 148 -15.60 -12.37 23.39
CA ASN A 148 -16.92 -11.74 23.31
C ASN A 148 -16.78 -10.35 22.68
N ARG A 149 -17.92 -9.76 22.28
CA ARG A 149 -17.92 -8.48 21.58
C ARG A 149 -17.31 -7.35 22.42
N ALA A 150 -17.63 -7.29 23.72
CA ALA A 150 -17.08 -6.28 24.61
C ALA A 150 -15.54 -6.34 24.72
N TYR A 151 -14.96 -7.53 24.82
CA TYR A 151 -13.52 -7.73 24.82
C TYR A 151 -12.88 -7.29 23.48
N MET A 152 -13.56 -7.60 22.36
CA MET A 152 -13.10 -7.18 21.03
C MET A 152 -13.12 -5.66 20.87
N ASP A 153 -14.18 -5.01 21.33
CA ASP A 153 -14.30 -3.55 21.31
C ASP A 153 -13.21 -2.90 22.20
N GLU A 154 -12.96 -3.42 23.41
CA GLU A 154 -11.85 -2.93 24.27
C GLU A 154 -10.47 -3.09 23.61
N LEU A 155 -10.24 -4.22 22.93
CA LEU A 155 -8.98 -4.51 22.25
C LEU A 155 -8.81 -3.59 21.04
N TRP A 156 -9.89 -3.34 20.31
CA TRP A 156 -9.94 -2.42 19.18
C TRP A 156 -9.70 -0.97 19.62
N ASP A 157 -10.34 -0.48 20.68
CA ASP A 157 -10.13 0.88 21.18
C ASP A 157 -8.66 1.15 21.55
N MET A 158 -8.03 0.16 22.18
CA MET A 158 -6.59 0.21 22.49
C MET A 158 -5.73 0.20 21.21
N ALA A 159 -6.10 -0.61 20.22
CA ALA A 159 -5.42 -0.68 18.94
C ALA A 159 -5.55 0.63 18.16
N LEU A 160 -6.77 1.11 17.97
CA LEU A 160 -7.09 2.34 17.26
C LEU A 160 -6.36 3.54 17.87
N SER A 161 -6.36 3.67 19.20
CA SER A 161 -5.61 4.72 19.90
C SER A 161 -4.11 4.69 19.57
N ARG A 162 -3.51 3.49 19.47
CA ARG A 162 -2.09 3.32 19.10
C ARG A 162 -1.84 3.58 17.62
N ILE A 163 -2.72 3.11 16.75
CA ILE A 163 -2.65 3.32 15.30
C ILE A 163 -2.67 4.82 15.01
N ILE A 164 -3.61 5.56 15.61
CA ILE A 164 -3.70 7.01 15.46
C ILE A 164 -2.42 7.70 15.91
N ALA A 165 -1.88 7.33 17.08
CA ALA A 165 -0.64 7.89 17.58
C ALA A 165 0.54 7.65 16.62
N VAL A 166 0.69 6.41 16.14
CA VAL A 166 1.72 6.02 15.18
C VAL A 166 1.57 6.80 13.88
N LEU A 167 0.38 6.80 13.29
CA LEU A 167 0.11 7.46 12.01
C LEU A 167 0.32 8.97 12.10
N ARG A 168 -0.14 9.63 13.17
CA ARG A 168 0.09 11.06 13.38
C ARG A 168 1.58 11.40 13.49
N THR A 169 2.37 10.57 14.17
CA THR A 169 3.82 10.75 14.25
C THR A 169 4.48 10.51 12.89
N HIS A 170 4.16 9.41 12.21
CA HIS A 170 4.81 9.04 10.95
C HIS A 170 4.40 9.94 9.78
N SER A 171 3.14 10.37 9.72
CA SER A 171 2.68 11.33 8.71
C SER A 171 3.43 12.65 8.85
N SER A 172 3.71 13.12 10.07
CA SER A 172 4.41 14.39 10.30
C SER A 172 5.80 14.49 9.65
N TYR A 173 6.46 13.34 9.44
CA TYR A 173 7.76 13.26 8.75
C TYR A 173 7.65 13.22 7.22
N CYS A 174 6.45 12.95 6.68
CA CYS A 174 6.24 12.92 5.24
C CYS A 174 6.37 14.32 4.64
N THR A 175 7.24 14.45 3.66
CA THR A 175 7.44 15.67 2.86
C THR A 175 7.06 15.49 1.40
N ASN A 176 6.79 14.26 0.99
CA ASN A 176 6.40 13.91 -0.37
C ASN A 176 4.86 13.89 -0.49
N PRO A 177 4.25 14.77 -1.30
CA PRO A 177 2.80 14.79 -1.51
C PRO A 177 2.24 13.44 -1.98
N ASN A 178 2.95 12.71 -2.85
CA ASN A 178 2.46 11.45 -3.40
C ASN A 178 2.36 10.36 -2.33
N LEU A 179 3.36 10.27 -1.45
CA LEU A 179 3.34 9.30 -0.35
C LEU A 179 2.19 9.57 0.62
N VAL A 180 1.82 10.84 0.84
CA VAL A 180 0.67 11.21 1.67
C VAL A 180 -0.65 10.81 1.02
N LEU A 181 -0.77 10.93 -0.31
CA LEU A 181 -1.94 10.42 -1.04
C LEU A 181 -2.03 8.90 -0.97
N ASP A 182 -0.92 8.19 -1.18
CA ASP A 182 -0.90 6.73 -1.10
C ASP A 182 -1.22 6.25 0.32
N LEU A 183 -0.73 6.96 1.35
CA LEU A 183 -1.09 6.72 2.75
C LEU A 183 -2.59 6.92 2.99
N LYS A 184 -3.17 7.99 2.45
CA LYS A 184 -4.62 8.24 2.52
C LYS A 184 -5.39 7.07 1.90
N HIS A 185 -5.02 6.60 0.71
CA HIS A 185 -5.68 5.45 0.10
C HIS A 185 -5.58 4.18 0.96
N LEU A 186 -4.41 3.92 1.56
CA LEU A 186 -4.26 2.78 2.49
C LEU A 186 -5.10 2.92 3.75
N ILE A 187 -5.21 4.13 4.31
CA ILE A 187 -6.05 4.38 5.49
C ILE A 187 -7.52 4.13 5.17
N VAL A 188 -8.00 4.59 4.01
CA VAL A 188 -9.38 4.36 3.56
C VAL A 188 -9.63 2.86 3.35
N LEU A 189 -8.76 2.17 2.62
CA LEU A 189 -8.89 0.72 2.41
C LEU A 189 -8.88 -0.06 3.73
N PHE A 190 -8.00 0.32 4.66
CA PHE A 190 -7.95 -0.26 6.00
C PHE A 190 -9.24 0.00 6.77
N ALA A 191 -9.79 1.22 6.68
CA ALA A 191 -11.06 1.58 7.31
C ALA A 191 -12.21 0.71 6.78
N ASP A 192 -12.35 0.59 5.47
CA ASP A 192 -13.40 -0.21 4.83
C ASP A 192 -13.27 -1.70 5.22
N THR A 193 -12.05 -2.24 5.19
CA THR A 193 -11.77 -3.63 5.56
C THR A 193 -12.20 -3.92 7.00
N VAL A 194 -11.81 -3.05 7.94
CA VAL A 194 -12.07 -3.23 9.36
C VAL A 194 -13.53 -2.94 9.72
N GLN A 195 -14.17 -1.99 9.03
CA GLN A 195 -15.59 -1.71 9.16
C GLN A 195 -16.46 -2.90 8.73
N GLY A 196 -15.99 -3.72 7.77
CA GLY A 196 -16.61 -5.00 7.41
C GLY A 196 -16.75 -5.99 8.58
N TYR A 197 -15.85 -5.94 9.58
CA TYR A 197 -15.92 -6.73 10.82
C TYR A 197 -16.71 -6.02 11.94
N GLY A 198 -17.31 -4.86 11.62
CA GLY A 198 -18.19 -4.10 12.49
C GLY A 198 -17.49 -3.21 13.51
N PHE A 199 -16.19 -2.94 13.37
CA PHE A 199 -15.50 -2.01 14.28
C PHE A 199 -15.75 -0.54 13.91
N SER A 200 -15.73 0.35 14.92
CA SER A 200 -15.91 1.79 14.71
C SER A 200 -14.63 2.47 14.24
N MET A 201 -14.75 3.32 13.21
CA MET A 201 -13.62 3.99 12.54
C MET A 201 -13.65 5.52 12.66
N ASN A 202 -14.56 6.11 13.44
CA ASN A 202 -14.76 7.56 13.50
C ASN A 202 -13.47 8.35 13.78
N GLN A 203 -12.68 7.91 14.77
CA GLN A 203 -11.43 8.58 15.13
C GLN A 203 -10.35 8.50 14.04
N LEU A 204 -10.42 7.49 13.15
CA LEU A 204 -9.50 7.37 12.02
C LEU A 204 -9.85 8.37 10.90
N PHE A 205 -11.14 8.63 10.68
CA PHE A 205 -11.59 9.67 9.75
C PHE A 205 -11.22 11.07 10.24
N ASP A 206 -11.31 11.33 11.55
CA ASP A 206 -10.80 12.58 12.13
C ASP A 206 -9.29 12.76 11.84
N LEU A 207 -8.49 11.70 12.00
CA LEU A 207 -7.08 11.71 11.63
C LEU A 207 -6.87 11.95 10.12
N LEU A 208 -7.74 11.41 9.25
CA LEU A 208 -7.64 11.63 7.81
C LEU A 208 -7.79 13.12 7.45
N LEU A 209 -8.66 13.84 8.17
CA LEU A 209 -8.79 15.29 8.04
C LEU A 209 -7.53 16.03 8.52
N GLU A 210 -6.88 15.57 9.59
CA GLU A 210 -5.59 16.13 10.02
C GLU A 210 -4.50 15.90 8.95
N ILE A 211 -4.46 14.71 8.34
CA ILE A 211 -3.52 14.37 7.26
C ILE A 211 -3.78 15.24 6.02
N ARG A 212 -5.05 15.56 5.71
CA ARG A 212 -5.40 16.51 4.64
C ARG A 212 -4.77 17.87 4.88
N ASP A 213 -4.90 18.40 6.09
CA ASP A 213 -4.37 19.73 6.40
C ASP A 213 -2.83 19.72 6.27
N GLN A 214 -2.18 18.64 6.69
CA GLN A 214 -0.76 18.44 6.47
C GLN A 214 -0.39 18.35 4.97
N TYR A 215 -1.18 17.65 4.16
CA TYR A 215 -1.00 17.57 2.71
C TYR A 215 -1.04 18.95 2.05
N CYS A 216 -2.02 19.78 2.43
CA CYS A 216 -2.15 21.16 1.96
C CYS A 216 -0.92 21.99 2.31
N GLU A 217 -0.39 21.87 3.53
CA GLU A 217 0.84 22.56 3.95
C GLU A 217 2.07 22.14 3.14
N ILE A 218 2.21 20.85 2.84
CA ILE A 218 3.31 20.33 2.00
C ILE A 218 3.18 20.88 0.57
N LEU A 219 1.97 20.87 0.00
CA LEU A 219 1.73 21.43 -1.33
C LEU A 219 2.03 22.93 -1.40
N LEU A 220 1.59 23.71 -0.40
CA LEU A 220 1.84 25.14 -0.32
C LEU A 220 3.35 25.44 -0.29
N LYS A 221 4.12 24.69 0.52
CA LYS A 221 5.58 24.85 0.58
C LYS A 221 6.24 24.51 -0.75
N LYS A 222 5.83 23.42 -1.40
CA LYS A 222 6.34 22.99 -2.70
C LYS A 222 6.07 24.05 -3.77
N TRP A 223 4.83 24.52 -3.89
CA TRP A 223 4.48 25.51 -4.92
C TRP A 223 5.01 26.91 -4.62
N ALA A 224 5.17 27.30 -3.36
CA ALA A 224 5.85 28.55 -3.01
C ALA A 224 7.31 28.55 -3.50
N ALA A 225 8.01 27.41 -3.43
CA ALA A 225 9.37 27.28 -3.95
C ALA A 225 9.39 27.34 -5.49
N GLU A 226 8.47 26.63 -6.16
CA GLU A 226 8.33 26.65 -7.61
C GLU A 226 7.99 28.04 -8.17
N PHE A 227 7.05 28.76 -7.54
CA PHE A 227 6.72 30.13 -7.93
C PHE A 227 7.91 31.09 -7.76
N ARG A 228 8.70 30.92 -6.69
CA ARG A 228 9.91 31.71 -6.49
C ARG A 228 10.95 31.42 -7.58
N ALA A 229 11.15 30.15 -7.95
CA ALA A 229 12.05 29.78 -9.03
C ALA A 229 11.61 30.34 -10.39
N ILE A 230 10.30 30.36 -10.67
CA ILE A 230 9.75 30.98 -11.89
C ILE A 230 10.00 32.49 -11.87
N PHE A 231 9.80 33.15 -10.73
CA PHE A 231 10.04 34.58 -10.57
C PHE A 231 11.51 34.95 -10.79
N GLU A 232 12.44 34.18 -10.22
CA GLU A 232 13.89 34.43 -10.35
C GLU A 232 14.43 34.17 -11.76
N ARG A 233 13.82 33.26 -12.52
CA ARG A 233 14.21 32.92 -13.89
C ARG A 233 13.66 33.89 -14.93
N ASP A 234 12.60 34.63 -14.61
CA ASP A 234 11.93 35.49 -15.58
C ASP A 234 12.78 36.69 -15.98
N ASN A 235 12.63 37.12 -17.23
CA ASN A 235 13.34 38.28 -17.77
C ASN A 235 12.47 39.55 -17.83
N PHE A 236 11.21 39.47 -17.38
CA PHE A 236 10.23 40.56 -17.33
C PHE A 236 10.08 41.32 -18.66
N SER A 237 10.31 40.65 -19.79
CA SER A 237 10.23 41.23 -21.13
C SER A 237 9.09 40.63 -21.95
N PRO A 238 8.47 41.40 -22.87
CA PRO A 238 7.47 40.89 -23.79
C PRO A 238 7.98 39.69 -24.60
N ILE A 239 7.20 38.63 -24.71
CA ILE A 239 7.62 37.42 -25.43
C ILE A 239 7.60 37.69 -26.95
N PRO A 240 8.74 37.56 -27.65
CA PRO A 240 8.77 37.60 -29.11
C PRO A 240 8.30 36.25 -29.67
N VAL A 241 7.42 36.28 -30.66
CA VAL A 241 6.87 35.10 -31.31
C VAL A 241 7.11 35.23 -32.81
N ASN A 242 7.88 34.32 -33.38
CA ASN A 242 8.35 34.43 -34.76
C ASN A 242 7.51 33.61 -35.76
N ASN A 243 6.74 32.65 -35.27
CA ASN A 243 5.95 31.73 -36.09
C ASN A 243 4.62 31.36 -35.40
N ASP A 244 3.70 30.76 -36.18
CA ASP A 244 2.37 30.35 -35.69
C ASP A 244 2.44 29.20 -34.67
N GLU A 245 3.44 28.33 -34.78
CA GLU A 245 3.64 27.20 -33.85
C GLU A 245 3.98 27.68 -32.42
N GLU A 246 4.90 28.63 -32.29
CA GLU A 246 5.25 29.26 -31.01
C GLU A 246 4.03 29.98 -30.40
N TYR A 247 3.24 30.67 -31.24
CA TYR A 247 2.01 31.33 -30.81
C TYR A 247 1.01 30.33 -30.23
N ARG A 248 0.71 29.24 -30.96
CA ARG A 248 -0.22 28.19 -30.51
C ARG A 248 0.22 27.54 -29.21
N LYS A 249 1.52 27.31 -29.03
CA LYS A 249 2.07 26.75 -27.80
C LYS A 249 1.77 27.66 -26.60
N ILE A 250 1.94 28.97 -26.74
CA ILE A 250 1.66 29.91 -25.66
C ILE A 250 0.15 30.00 -25.38
N VAL A 251 -0.68 30.04 -26.42
CA VAL A 251 -2.15 30.07 -26.30
C VAL A 251 -2.69 28.79 -25.64
N SER A 252 -2.07 27.62 -25.90
CA SER A 252 -2.44 26.36 -25.24
C SER A 252 -2.14 26.35 -23.74
N GLN A 253 -1.10 27.07 -23.32
CA GLN A 253 -0.70 27.17 -21.91
C GLN A 253 -1.51 28.25 -21.19
N PHE A 254 -1.71 29.40 -21.84
CA PHE A 254 -2.48 30.51 -21.32
C PHE A 254 -3.48 30.96 -22.38
N PRO A 255 -4.79 30.85 -22.12
CA PRO A 255 -5.83 31.22 -23.08
C PRO A 255 -5.85 32.75 -23.25
N LEU A 256 -4.97 33.26 -24.11
CA LEU A 256 -4.89 34.66 -24.51
C LEU A 256 -5.94 34.94 -25.59
N MET A 257 -6.93 35.76 -25.27
CA MET A 257 -7.89 36.26 -26.26
C MET A 257 -7.53 37.69 -26.63
N ASP A 258 -6.84 37.87 -27.76
CA ASP A 258 -6.50 39.20 -28.30
C ASP A 258 -6.69 39.24 -29.83
N ALA A 259 -7.83 39.78 -30.24
CA ALA A 259 -8.24 39.88 -31.64
C ALA A 259 -7.37 40.87 -32.46
N GLU A 260 -6.65 41.78 -31.82
CA GLU A 260 -5.70 42.68 -32.49
C GLU A 260 -4.36 41.98 -32.70
N LEU A 261 -3.90 41.20 -31.73
CA LEU A 261 -2.67 40.41 -31.83
C LEU A 261 -2.80 39.26 -32.85
N GLU A 262 -3.98 38.65 -32.98
CA GLU A 262 -4.25 37.63 -33.99
C GLU A 262 -4.08 38.14 -35.43
N LYS A 263 -4.52 39.38 -35.69
CA LYS A 263 -4.48 40.01 -37.03
C LYS A 263 -3.08 40.49 -37.46
N GLN A 264 -2.13 40.60 -36.52
CA GLN A 264 -0.77 41.04 -36.85
C GLN A 264 0.01 39.99 -37.65
N THR A 265 0.96 40.44 -38.48
CA THR A 265 1.94 39.56 -39.13
C THR A 265 3.12 39.30 -38.19
N PHE A 266 3.74 38.13 -38.29
CA PHE A 266 4.93 37.81 -37.51
C PHE A 266 6.14 38.70 -37.90
N PRO A 267 7.05 39.01 -36.96
CA PRO A 267 7.08 38.57 -35.56
C PRO A 267 6.13 39.38 -34.66
N LYS A 268 5.35 38.66 -33.84
CA LYS A 268 4.41 39.25 -32.86
C LYS A 268 5.11 39.42 -31.51
N LYS A 269 4.63 40.38 -30.70
CA LYS A 269 5.08 40.55 -29.32
C LYS A 269 3.89 40.40 -28.38
N ILE A 270 3.95 39.41 -27.50
CA ILE A 270 2.92 39.20 -26.48
C ILE A 270 3.17 40.19 -25.34
N PRO A 271 2.12 40.86 -24.80
CA PRO A 271 2.28 41.98 -23.86
C PRO A 271 2.75 41.61 -22.45
N PHE A 272 3.05 40.33 -22.18
CA PHE A 272 3.56 39.84 -20.90
C PHE A 272 4.77 38.92 -21.09
N SER A 273 5.48 38.68 -20.00
CA SER A 273 6.65 37.79 -19.97
C SER A 273 6.26 36.31 -19.80
N GLN A 274 7.25 35.42 -19.92
CA GLN A 274 7.07 33.98 -19.72
C GLN A 274 6.58 33.62 -18.31
N PHE A 275 6.69 34.55 -17.36
CA PHE A 275 6.07 34.46 -16.05
C PHE A 275 4.57 34.13 -16.11
N VAL A 276 3.78 34.84 -16.93
CA VAL A 276 2.32 34.71 -16.90
C VAL A 276 1.84 33.31 -17.33
N PRO A 277 2.27 32.75 -18.48
CA PRO A 277 1.90 31.38 -18.86
C PRO A 277 2.44 30.32 -17.89
N SER A 278 3.65 30.53 -17.37
CA SER A 278 4.28 29.58 -16.43
C SER A 278 3.51 29.53 -15.11
N ILE A 279 3.19 30.68 -14.51
CA ILE A 279 2.41 30.75 -13.27
C ILE A 279 1.00 30.21 -13.48
N TYR A 280 0.34 30.55 -14.59
CA TYR A 280 -1.00 30.03 -14.87
C TYR A 280 -1.02 28.49 -14.91
N THR A 281 -0.03 27.88 -15.57
CA THR A 281 0.12 26.42 -15.62
C THR A 281 0.31 25.85 -14.21
N GLN A 282 1.22 26.41 -13.42
CA GLN A 282 1.48 25.91 -12.05
C GLN A 282 0.31 26.14 -11.09
N VAL A 283 -0.47 27.22 -11.24
CA VAL A 283 -1.70 27.43 -10.45
C VAL A 283 -2.74 26.37 -10.79
N LYS A 284 -2.90 26.01 -12.08
CA LYS A 284 -3.78 24.90 -12.47
C LYS A 284 -3.32 23.60 -11.83
N GLU A 285 -2.04 23.24 -11.94
CA GLU A 285 -1.48 22.03 -11.31
C GLU A 285 -1.65 22.03 -9.78
N PHE A 286 -1.51 23.18 -9.12
CA PHE A 286 -1.79 23.31 -7.69
C PHE A 286 -3.25 23.00 -7.35
N ILE A 287 -4.20 23.58 -8.09
CA ILE A 287 -5.63 23.33 -7.89
C ILE A 287 -5.92 21.84 -8.11
N TYR A 288 -5.41 21.23 -9.18
CA TYR A 288 -5.56 19.79 -9.43
C TYR A 288 -4.99 18.95 -8.28
N ALA A 289 -3.79 19.27 -7.78
CA ALA A 289 -3.19 18.57 -6.66
C ALA A 289 -4.03 18.69 -5.37
N CYS A 290 -4.60 19.87 -5.09
CA CYS A 290 -5.51 20.05 -3.96
C CYS A 290 -6.78 19.20 -4.09
N LEU A 291 -7.38 19.16 -5.29
CA LEU A 291 -8.59 18.37 -5.56
C LEU A 291 -8.33 16.86 -5.48
N LYS A 292 -7.14 16.42 -5.88
CA LYS A 292 -6.74 15.00 -5.86
C LYS A 292 -6.82 14.36 -4.46
N PHE A 293 -6.61 15.13 -3.39
CA PHE A 293 -6.80 14.59 -2.05
C PHE A 293 -8.27 14.30 -1.75
N SER A 294 -9.18 15.16 -2.23
CA SER A 294 -10.63 15.03 -2.01
C SER A 294 -11.33 13.99 -2.89
N GLU A 295 -10.72 13.59 -4.01
CA GLU A 295 -11.18 12.44 -4.79
C GLU A 295 -11.20 11.19 -3.88
N ASP A 296 -12.17 10.30 -4.02
CA ASP A 296 -12.29 9.05 -3.23
C ASP A 296 -12.49 9.18 -1.71
N LEU A 297 -12.71 10.38 -1.16
CA LEU A 297 -13.33 10.52 0.17
C LEU A 297 -14.84 10.34 0.01
N HIS A 298 -15.33 9.10 0.04
CA HIS A 298 -16.75 8.81 0.27
C HIS A 298 -17.09 9.07 1.76
N LEU A 299 -16.99 10.34 2.18
CA LEU A 299 -17.41 10.82 3.51
C LEU A 299 -18.87 11.29 3.47
#